data_AF-A0A9Q3E1S9-F1
#
_entry.id   AF-A0A9Q3E1S9-F1
#
_cell.length_a   1.000
_cell.length_b   1.000
_cell.length_c   1.000
_cell.angle_alpha   90.00
_cell.angle_beta   90.00
_cell.angle_gamma   90.00
#
_symmetry.space_group_name_H-M   'P 1'
#
loop_
_entity.id
_entity.type
_entity.pdbx_description
1 polymer ?
#
loop_
_entity_poly.entity_id
_entity_poly.type
_entity_poly.pdbx_seq_one_letter_code
_entity_poly.pdbx_strand_id
1 'polypeptide(L)'
;MKIKILHLCFISIGNGLVWVEFAQPADKELFPLRNPTPLTVPPVEQNYDKKIKKVIKERRRRGKNQREYLLRYRNPVHEDEWLAESEIPDSDKLLRRFRHQKRPQ
;
A
#
# COMPACT_ATOMS: atom_id res chain seq x y z
N MET A 1 8.51 23.31 21.36
CA MET A 1 7.28 24.11 21.42
C MET A 1 6.32 23.58 20.35
N LYS A 2 5.19 22.97 20.73
CA LYS A 2 4.20 22.44 19.77
C LYS A 2 2.92 23.25 19.90
N ILE A 3 2.57 23.97 18.83
CA ILE A 3 1.36 24.79 18.74
C ILE A 3 0.19 23.84 18.42
N LYS A 4 -0.76 23.69 19.35
CA LYS A 4 -2.01 22.95 19.12
C LYS A 4 -2.99 23.90 18.44
N ILE A 5 -3.31 23.64 17.18
CA ILE A 5 -4.37 24.33 16.44
C ILE A 5 -5.71 23.80 16.98
N LEU A 6 -6.42 24.62 17.77
CA LEU A 6 -7.80 24.33 18.15
C LEU A 6 -8.71 24.59 16.94
N HIS A 7 -9.40 23.55 16.50
CA HIS A 7 -10.52 23.68 15.58
C HIS A 7 -11.69 24.34 16.33
N LEU A 8 -11.76 25.66 16.28
CA LEU A 8 -12.88 26.45 16.80
C LEU A 8 -14.10 26.24 15.88
N CYS A 9 -15.11 25.52 16.38
CA CYS A 9 -16.41 25.42 15.72
C CYS A 9 -17.39 26.31 16.49
N PHE A 10 -17.84 27.41 15.86
CA PHE A 10 -18.83 28.33 16.43
C PHE A 10 -20.24 27.77 16.20
N ILE A 11 -20.98 27.51 17.27
CA ILE A 11 -22.43 27.29 17.21
C ILE A 11 -23.08 28.44 17.97
N SER A 12 -23.81 29.30 17.25
CA SER A 12 -24.53 30.45 17.79
C SER A 12 -25.94 30.02 18.21
N ILE A 13 -26.24 30.09 19.51
CA ILE A 13 -27.60 29.96 20.04
C ILE A 13 -27.83 31.13 21.02
N GLY A 14 -28.85 31.94 20.71
CA GLY A 14 -29.46 33.06 21.45
C GLY A 14 -28.86 33.55 22.78
N ASN A 15 -28.53 34.86 22.81
CA ASN A 15 -28.49 35.77 23.97
C ASN A 15 -27.86 35.28 25.29
N GLY A 16 -26.75 34.56 25.20
CA GLY A 16 -25.82 34.36 26.30
C GLY A 16 -24.58 33.63 25.83
N LEU A 17 -23.41 34.28 25.87
CA LEU A 17 -22.13 33.62 25.65
C LEU A 17 -21.82 32.74 26.87
N VAL A 18 -22.29 31.48 26.84
CA VAL A 18 -21.89 30.47 27.81
C VAL A 18 -20.68 29.74 27.24
N TRP A 19 -19.54 29.87 27.93
CA TRP A 19 -18.33 29.12 27.63
C TRP A 19 -18.50 27.69 28.15
N VAL A 20 -18.64 26.71 27.25
CA VAL A 20 -18.55 25.29 27.62
C VAL A 20 -17.15 24.83 27.26
N GLU A 21 -16.27 24.83 28.25
CA GLU A 21 -14.92 24.31 28.12
C GLU A 21 -15.00 22.77 28.13
N PHE A 22 -15.08 22.16 26.95
CA PHE A 22 -14.89 20.71 26.80
C PHE A 22 -13.39 20.40 26.97
N ALA A 23 -12.93 20.43 28.23
CA ALA A 23 -11.65 19.88 28.59
C ALA A 23 -11.76 18.34 28.47
N GLN A 24 -11.19 17.77 27.41
CA GLN A 24 -10.94 16.33 27.41
C GLN A 24 -9.90 16.07 28.50
N PRO A 25 -10.26 15.37 29.59
CA PRO A 25 -9.30 15.07 30.64
C PRO A 25 -8.14 14.30 30.02
N ALA A 26 -6.92 14.60 30.48
CA ALA A 26 -5.76 13.90 29.98
C ALA A 26 -5.95 12.40 30.26
N ASP A 27 -5.60 11.52 29.31
CA ASP A 27 -5.83 10.07 29.40
C ASP A 27 -5.25 9.43 30.70
N LYS A 28 -4.27 10.12 31.30
CA LYS A 28 -3.65 9.78 32.60
C LYS A 28 -4.58 10.00 33.81
N GLU A 29 -5.48 10.97 33.74
CA GLU A 29 -6.45 11.29 34.80
C GLU A 29 -7.59 10.29 34.81
N LEU A 30 -8.04 9.87 33.62
CA LEU A 30 -9.08 8.84 33.48
C LEU A 30 -8.55 7.44 33.81
N PHE A 31 -7.27 7.18 33.51
CA PHE A 31 -6.69 5.84 33.64
C PHE A 31 -5.30 5.88 34.30
N PRO A 32 -5.22 6.14 35.62
CA PRO A 32 -3.94 6.28 36.34
C PRO A 32 -3.11 4.99 36.39
N LEU A 33 -3.73 3.83 36.12
CA LEU A 33 -3.07 2.51 36.09
C LEU A 33 -2.52 2.13 34.71
N ARG A 34 -2.80 2.92 33.65
CA ARG A 34 -2.25 2.65 32.32
C ARG A 34 -0.79 3.11 32.26
N ASN A 35 0.13 2.17 32.45
CA ASN A 35 1.51 2.36 32.06
C ASN A 35 1.63 2.25 30.52
N PRO A 36 2.12 3.27 29.80
CA PRO A 36 2.27 3.21 28.36
C PRO A 36 3.43 2.28 28.02
N THR A 37 3.14 1.00 27.80
CA THR A 37 4.11 0.06 27.26
C THR A 37 4.44 0.45 25.82
N PRO A 38 5.72 0.55 25.43
CA PRO A 38 6.07 0.81 24.03
C PRO A 38 5.54 -0.35 23.19
N LEU A 39 4.62 -0.04 22.26
CA LEU A 39 4.11 -1.01 21.30
C LEU A 39 5.26 -1.38 20.34
N THR A 40 5.92 -2.51 20.60
CA THR A 40 6.82 -3.12 19.63
C THR A 40 5.93 -3.71 18.54
N VAL A 41 5.73 -2.94 17.48
CA VAL A 41 4.99 -3.41 16.30
C VAL A 41 5.79 -4.58 15.73
N PRO A 42 5.21 -5.79 15.63
CA PRO A 42 5.90 -6.89 14.97
C PRO A 42 6.22 -6.45 13.52
N PRO A 43 7.40 -6.83 12.98
CA PRO A 43 7.72 -6.53 11.59
C PRO A 43 6.64 -7.15 10.72
N VAL A 44 5.85 -6.29 10.05
CA VAL A 44 4.87 -6.76 9.06
C VAL A 44 5.68 -7.31 7.91
N GLU A 45 5.85 -8.62 7.86
CA GLU A 45 6.36 -9.30 6.69
C GLU A 45 5.36 -9.08 5.56
N GLN A 46 5.59 -8.04 4.77
CA GLN A 46 4.88 -7.78 3.52
C GLN A 46 5.35 -8.77 2.45
N ASN A 47 5.28 -10.06 2.76
CA ASN A 47 5.32 -11.11 1.75
C ASN A 47 3.95 -11.13 1.07
N TYR A 48 3.62 -10.04 0.37
CA TYR A 48 2.58 -10.07 -0.62
C TYR A 48 3.09 -11.00 -1.71
N ASP A 49 2.62 -12.25 -1.69
CA ASP A 49 2.84 -13.19 -2.79
C ASP A 49 2.47 -12.48 -4.09
N LYS A 50 3.49 -12.07 -4.84
CA LYS A 50 3.34 -11.34 -6.10
C LYS A 50 2.78 -12.30 -7.16
N LYS A 51 1.48 -12.58 -7.09
CA LYS A 51 0.80 -13.49 -8.02
C LYS A 51 0.67 -12.81 -9.38
N ILE A 52 1.37 -13.35 -10.37
CA ILE A 52 1.35 -12.84 -11.75
C ILE A 52 0.03 -13.24 -12.42
N LYS A 53 -0.62 -12.26 -13.07
CA LYS A 53 -1.87 -12.47 -13.83
C LYS A 53 -1.58 -12.87 -15.27
N LYS A 54 -0.76 -12.09 -15.98
CA LYS A 54 -0.41 -12.32 -17.39
C LYS A 54 0.84 -11.57 -17.83
N VAL A 55 1.43 -12.02 -18.94
CA VAL A 55 2.46 -11.30 -19.69
C VAL A 55 1.77 -10.39 -20.72
N ILE A 56 2.20 -9.13 -20.81
CA ILE A 56 1.64 -8.13 -21.72
C ILE A 56 2.52 -7.96 -22.96
N LYS A 57 3.83 -7.80 -22.75
CA LYS A 57 4.79 -7.47 -23.80
C LYS A 57 6.06 -8.28 -23.63
N GLU A 58 6.75 -8.47 -24.74
CA GLU A 58 8.12 -8.97 -24.76
C GLU A 58 9.03 -7.90 -25.36
N ARG A 59 10.27 -7.79 -24.86
CA ARG A 59 11.32 -6.98 -25.47
C ARG A 59 12.66 -7.69 -25.39
N ARG A 60 13.57 -7.35 -26.30
CA ARG A 60 14.97 -7.79 -26.22
C ARG A 60 15.81 -6.67 -25.65
N ARG A 61 16.53 -6.94 -24.56
CA ARG A 61 17.45 -5.94 -23.99
C ARG A 61 18.65 -5.79 -24.93
N ARG A 62 19.09 -4.55 -25.18
CA ARG A 62 20.33 -4.31 -25.94
C ARG A 62 21.52 -4.57 -24.99
N GLY A 63 22.52 -5.33 -25.42
CA GLY A 63 23.74 -5.62 -24.66
C GLY A 63 23.73 -6.92 -23.85
N LYS A 64 22.56 -7.43 -23.43
CA LYS A 64 22.40 -8.80 -22.93
C LYS A 64 21.53 -9.56 -23.92
N ASN A 65 21.99 -10.71 -24.42
CA ASN A 65 21.21 -11.58 -25.32
C ASN A 65 20.02 -12.26 -24.60
N GLN A 66 19.33 -11.52 -23.73
CA GLN A 66 18.23 -11.96 -22.90
C GLN A 66 16.94 -11.25 -23.31
N ARG A 67 15.83 -11.97 -23.22
CA ARG A 67 14.48 -11.45 -23.42
C ARG A 67 13.92 -11.06 -22.06
N GLU A 68 13.23 -9.92 -22.04
CA GLU A 68 12.49 -9.43 -20.88
C GLU A 68 11.01 -9.43 -21.21
N TYR A 69 10.20 -9.71 -20.21
CA TYR A 69 8.76 -9.81 -20.31
C TYR A 69 8.11 -8.84 -19.34
N LEU A 70 7.15 -8.05 -19.84
CA LEU A 70 6.36 -7.13 -19.04
C LEU A 70 5.22 -7.91 -18.39
N LEU A 71 5.24 -8.00 -17.07
CA LEU A 71 4.27 -8.74 -16.28
C LEU A 71 3.24 -7.79 -15.70
N ARG A 72 2.00 -8.27 -15.69
CA ARG A 72 0.93 -7.68 -14.90
C ARG A 72 0.61 -8.57 -13.73
N TYR A 73 0.65 -8.02 -12.53
CA TYR A 73 0.26 -8.71 -11.32
C TYR A 73 -1.26 -8.78 -11.18
N ARG A 74 -1.72 -9.71 -10.34
CA ARG A 74 -3.16 -9.87 -10.02
C ARG A 74 -3.65 -8.75 -9.11
N ASN A 75 -2.79 -8.31 -8.18
CA ASN A 75 -3.12 -7.23 -7.25
C ASN A 75 -2.85 -5.89 -7.93
N PRO A 76 -3.81 -4.94 -7.90
CA PRO A 76 -3.66 -3.63 -8.52
C PRO A 76 -2.66 -2.72 -7.79
N VAL A 77 -2.23 -3.11 -6.59
CA VAL A 77 -1.22 -2.39 -5.79
C VAL A 77 0.19 -2.54 -6.39
N HIS A 78 0.45 -3.64 -7.11
CA HIS A 78 1.75 -3.86 -7.74
C HIS A 78 1.73 -3.35 -9.18
N GLU A 79 2.74 -2.53 -9.51
CA GLU A 79 2.93 -1.97 -10.84
C GLU A 79 3.43 -3.03 -11.83
N ASP A 80 3.23 -2.76 -13.13
CA ASP A 80 3.70 -3.64 -14.20
C ASP A 80 5.25 -3.59 -14.26
N GLU A 81 5.91 -4.76 -14.25
CA GLU A 81 7.37 -4.87 -14.11
C GLU A 81 7.99 -5.68 -15.26
N TRP A 82 9.19 -5.29 -15.70
CA TRP A 82 9.99 -6.04 -16.68
C TRP A 82 10.90 -7.02 -15.96
N LEU A 83 10.64 -8.33 -16.12
CA LEU A 83 11.49 -9.38 -15.56
C LEU A 83 12.10 -10.27 -16.65
N ALA A 84 13.23 -10.88 -16.35
CA ALA A 84 13.83 -11.91 -17.18
C ALA A 84 13.07 -13.23 -17.08
N GLU A 85 13.19 -14.11 -18.08
CA GLU A 85 12.54 -15.42 -18.08
C GLU A 85 12.89 -16.27 -16.84
N SER A 86 14.11 -16.14 -16.33
CA SER A 86 14.63 -16.86 -15.16
C SER A 86 14.04 -16.39 -13.83
N GLU A 87 13.58 -15.15 -13.76
CA GLU A 87 13.05 -14.53 -12.53
C GLU A 87 11.53 -14.74 -12.39
N ILE A 88 10.89 -15.27 -13.44
CA ILE A 88 9.45 -15.46 -13.50
C ILE A 88 9.09 -16.84 -12.94
N PRO A 89 8.29 -16.92 -11.87
CA PRO A 89 7.73 -18.19 -11.42
C PRO A 89 6.76 -18.74 -12.48
N ASP A 90 6.85 -20.05 -12.75
CA ASP A 90 6.04 -20.75 -13.77
C ASP A 90 6.12 -20.12 -15.18
N SER A 91 7.30 -19.63 -15.57
CA SER A 91 7.54 -18.92 -16.83
C SER A 91 7.02 -19.66 -18.06
N ASP A 92 7.24 -20.98 -18.18
CA ASP A 92 6.79 -21.78 -19.33
C ASP A 92 5.27 -21.70 -19.55
N LYS A 93 4.49 -21.82 -18.47
CA LYS A 93 3.01 -21.78 -18.56
C LYS A 93 2.51 -20.40 -18.99
N LEU A 94 3.10 -19.34 -18.45
CA LEU A 94 2.73 -17.96 -18.76
C LEU A 94 3.12 -17.59 -20.20
N LEU A 95 4.32 -17.96 -20.62
CA LEU A 95 4.85 -17.67 -21.95
C LEU A 95 4.12 -18.45 -23.04
N ARG A 96 3.73 -19.71 -22.79
CA ARG A 96 2.89 -20.48 -23.73
C ARG A 96 1.56 -19.79 -24.00
N ARG A 97 0.87 -19.32 -22.94
CA ARG A 97 -0.40 -18.57 -23.06
C ARG A 97 -0.21 -17.28 -23.83
N PHE A 98 0.87 -16.55 -23.54
CA PHE A 98 1.20 -15.31 -24.24
C PHE A 98 1.46 -15.54 -25.74
N ARG A 99 2.27 -16.55 -26.09
CA ARG A 99 2.55 -16.93 -27.49
C ARG A 99 1.28 -17.33 -28.23
N HIS A 100 0.35 -18.03 -27.57
CA HIS A 100 -0.94 -18.39 -28.15
C HIS A 100 -1.81 -17.15 -28.41
N GLN A 101 -1.87 -16.20 -27.48
CA GLN A 101 -2.63 -14.96 -27.65
C GLN A 101 -2.06 -14.04 -28.74
N LYS A 102 -0.74 -14.07 -28.98
CA LYS A 102 -0.08 -13.23 -29.98
C LYS A 102 -0.32 -13.70 -31.42
N ARG A 103 -0.75 -14.96 -31.63
CA ARG A 103 -1.03 -15.46 -32.98
C ARG A 103 -2.28 -14.74 -33.52
N PRO A 104 -2.20 -14.09 -34.70
CA PRO A 104 -3.40 -13.62 -35.37
C PRO A 104 -4.26 -14.85 -35.71
N GLN A 105 -5.56 -14.74 -35.41
CA GLN A 105 -6.57 -15.70 -35.87
C GLN A 105 -6.76 -15.55 -37.38
#